data_AF-A0A849IJ83-F1
#
_entry.id   AF-A0A849IJ83-F1
#
_cell.length_a   1.000
_cell.length_b   1.000
_cell.length_c   1.000
_cell.angle_alpha   90.00
_cell.angle_beta   90.00
_cell.angle_gamma   90.00
#
_symmetry.space_group_name_H-M   'P 1'
#
loop_
_entity.id
_entity.type
_entity.pdbx_description
1 polymer ?
#
loop_
_entity_poly.entity_id
_entity_poly.type
_entity_poly.pdbx_seq_one_letter_code
_entity_poly.pdbx_strand_id
1 'polypeptide(L)' 'AAIIDGRTVKVGEKVGDAVVERIGEGQVVLKSGSSQKTLRLFPDMEKRRVDRP' A
#
# COMPACT_ATOMS: atom_id res chain seq x y z
N ALA A 1 1.70 9.06 5.12
CA ALA A 1 2.58 8.33 4.16
C ALA A 1 2.34 6.84 4.35
N ALA A 2 2.68 6.01 3.36
CA ALA A 2 2.51 4.56 3.41
C ALA A 2 3.79 3.88 2.92
N ILE A 3 3.99 2.60 3.25
CA ILE A 3 5.09 1.80 2.70
C ILE A 3 4.51 0.89 1.61
N ILE A 4 4.96 1.07 0.37
CA ILE A 4 4.64 0.20 -0.77
C ILE A 4 5.96 -0.32 -1.32
N ASP A 5 6.09 -1.64 -1.46
CA ASP A 5 7.31 -2.30 -1.95
C ASP A 5 8.58 -1.87 -1.22
N GLY A 6 8.50 -1.68 0.10
CA GLY A 6 9.61 -1.25 0.94
C GLY A 6 9.98 0.23 0.83
N ARG A 7 9.23 1.02 0.06
CA ARG A 7 9.45 2.46 -0.12
C ARG A 7 8.34 3.27 0.52
N THR A 8 8.74 4.35 1.22
CA THR A 8 7.78 5.32 1.74
C THR A 8 7.24 6.18 0.61
N VAL A 9 5.92 6.18 0.45
CA VAL A 9 5.21 6.97 -0.57
C VAL A 9 4.25 7.98 0.06
N LYS A 10 4.04 9.10 -0.62
CA LYS A 10 3.12 10.18 -0.22
C LYS A 10 1.98 10.35 -1.21
N VAL A 11 0.90 11.01 -0.77
CA VAL A 11 -0.19 11.42 -1.68
C VAL A 11 0.38 12.32 -2.78
N GLY A 12 -0.02 12.06 -4.03
CA GLY A 12 0.49 12.71 -5.23
C GLY A 12 1.74 12.07 -5.82
N GLU A 13 2.40 11.15 -5.12
CA GLU A 13 3.58 10.45 -5.63
C GLU A 13 3.18 9.32 -6.60
N LYS A 14 4.07 9.00 -7.56
CA LYS A 14 3.86 7.93 -8.53
C LYS A 14 4.44 6.60 -8.04
N VAL A 15 3.70 5.51 -8.24
CA VAL A 15 4.09 4.12 -7.99
C VAL A 15 3.85 3.33 -9.28
N GLY A 16 4.93 3.03 -10.02
CA GLY A 16 4.83 2.50 -11.37
C GLY A 16 4.11 3.48 -12.30
N ASP A 17 2.93 3.09 -12.79
CA ASP A 17 2.07 3.93 -13.63
C ASP A 17 0.91 4.59 -12.89
N ALA A 18 0.73 4.29 -11.60
CA ALA A 18 -0.33 4.85 -10.80
C ALA A 18 0.15 6.00 -9.91
N VAL A 19 -0.75 6.91 -9.54
CA VAL A 19 -0.51 7.98 -8.57
C VAL A 19 -1.23 7.64 -7.27
N VAL A 20 -0.58 7.90 -6.14
CA VAL A 20 -1.19 7.76 -4.81
C VAL A 20 -2.23 8.86 -4.64
N GLU A 21 -3.50 8.49 -4.69
CA GLU A 21 -4.62 9.42 -4.59
C GLU A 21 -5.03 9.66 -3.13
N ARG A 22 -5.00 8.61 -2.29
CA ARG A 22 -5.36 8.69 -0.87
C ARG A 22 -4.61 7.66 -0.05
N ILE A 23 -4.22 8.03 1.17
CA ILE A 23 -3.69 7.13 2.20
C ILE A 23 -4.63 7.21 3.41
N GLY A 24 -5.15 6.08 3.87
CA GLY A 24 -6.01 5.95 5.04
C GLY A 24 -5.47 4.90 6.03
N GLU A 25 -6.18 4.74 7.16
CA GLU A 25 -5.73 3.96 8.33
C GLU A 25 -5.43 2.48 8.08
N GLY A 26 -5.94 1.90 6.99
CA GLY A 26 -5.68 0.52 6.59
C GLY A 26 -5.67 0.32 5.08
N GLN A 27 -5.57 1.39 4.31
CA GLN A 27 -5.70 1.30 2.86
C GLN A 27 -4.99 2.43 2.13
N VAL A 28 -4.56 2.16 0.90
CA VAL A 28 -4.03 3.13 -0.05
C VAL A 28 -4.84 3.03 -1.34
N VAL A 29 -5.30 4.17 -1.85
CA VAL A 29 -5.96 4.27 -3.15
C VAL A 29 -4.96 4.78 -4.17
N LEU A 30 -4.79 4.01 -5.24
CA LEU A 30 -3.95 4.31 -6.38
C LEU A 30 -4.82 4.59 -7.60
N LYS A 31 -4.46 5.59 -8.40
CA LYS A 31 -5.16 5.95 -9.64
C LYS A 31 -4.24 5.78 -10.84
N SER A 32 -4.68 5.04 -11.85
CA SER A 32 -3.99 4.89 -13.13
C SER A 32 -4.97 5.22 -14.26
N GLY A 33 -4.74 6.36 -14.93
CA GLY A 33 -5.69 6.90 -15.90
C GLY A 33 -7.09 7.08 -15.31
N SER A 34 -8.07 6.38 -15.86
CA SER A 34 -9.47 6.38 -15.41
C SER A 34 -9.79 5.32 -14.34
N SER A 35 -8.83 4.45 -14.01
CA SER A 35 -9.04 3.33 -13.07
C SER A 35 -8.49 3.67 -11.68
N GLN A 36 -9.22 3.24 -10.65
CA GLN A 36 -8.77 3.27 -9.26
C GLN A 36 -8.55 1.84 -8.73
N LYS A 37 -7.48 1.67 -7.96
CA LYS A 37 -7.14 0.41 -7.28
C LYS A 37 -6.89 0.70 -5.80
N THR A 38 -7.58 -0.04 -4.94
CA THR A 38 -7.41 0.07 -3.48
C THR A 38 -6.55 -1.07 -2.97
N LEU A 39 -5.38 -0.75 -2.43
CA LEU A 39 -4.56 -1.66 -1.66
C LEU A 39 -5.03 -1.62 -0.21
N ARG A 40 -5.34 -2.78 0.37
CA ARG A 40 -5.74 -2.89 1.78
C ARG A 40 -4.62 -3.57 2.56
N LEU A 41 -4.31 -3.01 3.72
CA LEU A 41 -3.56 -3.72 4.74
C LEU A 41 -4.47 -4.83 5.27
N PHE A 42 -3.99 -6.07 5.22
CA PHE A 42 -4.64 -7.21 5.86
C PHE A 42 -3.92 -7.45 7.19
N PRO A 43 -4.42 -6.92 8.31
CA PRO A 43 -3.77 -7.04 9.61
C PRO A 43 -3.76 -8.49 10.15
N ASP A 44 -4.73 -9.32 9.75
CA ASP A 44 -4.91 -10.67 10.31
C ASP A 44 -4.03 -11.75 9.69
N MET A 45 -3.15 -11.39 8.74
CA MET A 45 -2.11 -12.29 8.28
C MET A 45 -0.92 -12.15 9.22
N GLU A 46 -1.04 -12.68 10.44
CA GLU A 46 0.12 -12.91 11.30
C GLU A 46 1.18 -13.62 10.46
N LYS A 47 2.29 -12.93 10.20
CA LYS A 47 3.49 -13.58 9.68
C LYS A 47 3.91 -14.54 10.78
N ARG A 48 3.51 -15.81 10.67
CA ARG A 48 3.89 -16.89 11.57
C ARG A 48 5.39 -16.77 11.77
N ARG A 49 5.83 -16.28 12.93
CA ARG A 49 7.24 -16.26 13.28
C ARG A 49 7.63 -17.73 13.28
N VAL A 50 8.48 -18.12 12.34
CA VAL A 50 9.12 -19.43 12.43
C VAL A 50 10.17 -19.25 13.50
N ASP A 51 9.76 -19.42 14.75
CA ASP A 51 10.68 -19.50 15.87
C ASP A 51 11.48 -20.79 15.65
N ARG A 52 12.72 -20.63 15.18
CA ARG A 52 13.65 -21.74 15.01
C ARG A 52 14.11 -22.18 16.41
N PRO A 53 14.07 -23.49 16.73
CA PRO A 53 14.49 -24.01 18.03
C PRO A 53 15.97 -23.80 18.30
#